data_AF-A0A7T8KL53-F1
#
_entry.id   AF-A0A7T8KL53-F1
#
_cell.length_a   1.000
_cell.length_b   1.000
_cell.length_c   1.000
_cell.angle_alpha   90.00
_cell.angle_beta   90.00
_cell.angle_gamma   90.00
#
_symmetry.space_group_name_H-M   'P 1'
#
loop_
_entity.id
_entity.type
_entity.pdbx_description
1 polymer ?
#
loop_
_entity_poly.entity_id
_entity_poly.type
_entity_poly.pdbx_seq_one_letter_code
_entity_poly.pdbx_strand_id
1 'polypeptide(L)' 'MPPYYFRAGEKIERHVYVKVLRYHVLPWLKANYPSGNYVWTQDGASSHTSKLA' A
#
# COMPACT_ATOMS: atom_id res chain seq x y z
N MET A 1 -5.63 -8.72 3.12
CA MET A 1 -4.55 -7.72 3.10
C MET A 1 -4.07 -7.54 4.53
N PRO A 2 -2.75 -7.50 4.80
CA PRO A 2 -2.26 -7.40 6.17
C PRO A 2 -2.51 -5.97 6.66
N PRO A 3 -3.03 -5.77 7.89
CA PRO A 3 -3.11 -4.44 8.46
C PRO A 3 -1.68 -3.87 8.63
N TYR A 4 -1.54 -2.56 8.42
CA TYR A 4 -0.32 -1.80 8.71
C TYR A 4 -0.69 -0.66 9.65
N TYR A 5 -0.03 -0.59 10.80
CA TYR A 5 -0.30 0.43 11.81
C TYR A 5 0.74 1.54 11.72
N PHE A 6 0.28 2.77 11.51
CA PHE A 6 1.12 3.96 11.52
C PHE A 6 1.35 4.43 12.96
N ARG A 7 2.44 5.17 13.18
CA ARG A 7 2.67 5.80 14.47
C ARG A 7 1.63 6.89 14.71
N ALA A 8 1.32 7.16 15.98
CA ALA A 8 0.43 8.26 16.32
C ALA A 8 0.97 9.59 15.75
N GLY A 9 0.12 10.32 15.03
CA GLY A 9 0.47 11.60 14.39
C GLY A 9 1.23 11.49 13.06
N GLU A 10 1.57 10.29 12.60
CA GLU A 10 2.22 10.10 11.30
C GLU A 10 1.25 10.43 10.16
N LYS A 11 1.65 11.37 9.30
CA LYS A 11 0.87 11.73 8.11
C LYS A 11 1.15 10.73 6.99
N ILE A 12 0.08 10.16 6.45
CA ILE A 12 0.16 9.22 5.32
C ILE A 12 0.30 10.00 4.02
N GLU A 13 1.51 10.51 3.80
CA GLU A 13 1.87 11.12 2.52
C GLU A 13 2.13 10.05 1.46
N ARG A 14 2.16 10.47 0.18
CA ARG A 14 2.42 9.60 -0.97
C ARG A 14 3.58 8.62 -0.75
N HIS A 15 4.70 9.12 -0.25
CA HIS A 15 5.92 8.30 -0.10
C HIS A 15 5.75 7.23 1.00
N VAL A 16 5.01 7.54 2.06
CA VAL A 16 4.67 6.59 3.12
C VAL A 16 3.74 5.52 2.56
N TYR A 17 2.72 5.93 1.81
CA TYR A 17 1.77 5.03 1.16
C TYR A 17 2.46 4.04 0.21
N VAL A 18 3.34 4.54 -0.68
CA VAL A 18 4.11 3.69 -1.61
C VAL A 18 5.02 2.71 -0.87
N LYS A 19 5.64 3.12 0.25
CA LYS A 19 6.45 2.22 1.08
C LYS A 19 5.61 1.08 1.65
N VAL A 20 4.41 1.36 2.16
CA VAL A 20 3.51 0.32 2.70
C VAL A 20 3.10 -0.66 1.59
N LEU A 21 2.72 -0.17 0.41
CA LEU A 21 2.37 -1.04 -0.71
C LEU A 21 3.55 -1.94 -1.12
N ARG A 22 4.75 -1.35 -1.26
CA ARG A 22 5.94 -2.04 -1.76
C ARG A 22 6.49 -3.06 -0.76
N TYR A 23 6.57 -2.70 0.52
CA TYR A 23 7.31 -3.47 1.52
C TYR A 23 6.43 -4.30 2.46
N HIS A 24 5.13 -4.01 2.54
CA HIS A 24 4.20 -4.76 3.41
C HIS A 24 3.17 -5.54 2.61
N VAL A 25 2.43 -4.88 1.73
CA VAL A 25 1.31 -5.48 1.02
C VAL A 25 1.77 -6.45 -0.07
N LEU A 26 2.67 -6.02 -0.96
CA LEU A 26 3.11 -6.84 -2.08
C LEU A 26 3.82 -8.14 -1.65
N PRO A 27 4.75 -8.13 -0.68
CA PRO A 27 5.36 -9.37 -0.19
C PRO A 27 4.34 -10.32 0.44
N TRP A 28 3.42 -9.80 1.27
CA TRP A 28 2.35 -10.60 1.85
C TRP A 28 1.46 -11.25 0.77
N LEU A 29 1.09 -10.47 -0.25
CA LEU A 29 0.26 -10.98 -1.35
C LEU A 29 0.96 -12.11 -2.09
N LYS A 30 2.23 -11.93 -2.48
CA LYS A 30 3.02 -12.95 -3.18
C LYS A 30 3.25 -14.21 -2.36
N ALA A 31 3.40 -14.09 -1.04
CA ALA A 31 3.61 -15.24 -0.16
C ALA A 31 2.34 -16.08 0.03
N ASN A 32 1.18 -15.43 0.20
CA ASN A 32 -0.08 -16.13 0.50
C ASN A 32 -0.85 -16.53 -0.76
N TYR A 33 -0.64 -15.81 -1.86
CA TYR A 33 -1.34 -16.04 -3.11
C TYR A 33 -0.38 -15.86 -4.31
N PRO A 34 0.51 -16.82 -4.57
CA PRO A 34 1.63 -16.66 -5.50
C PRO A 34 1.24 -16.63 -6.99
N SER A 35 0.06 -17.13 -7.36
CA SER A 35 -0.31 -17.40 -8.75
C SER A 35 -1.50 -16.59 -9.28
N GLY A 36 -2.05 -15.64 -8.52
CA GLY A 36 -3.19 -14.87 -8.99
C GLY A 36 -2.81 -13.60 -9.74
N ASN A 37 -3.72 -13.18 -10.62
CA ASN A 37 -3.67 -11.91 -11.32
C ASN A 37 -4.51 -10.89 -10.54
N TYR A 38 -3.87 -10.17 -9.61
CA TYR A 38 -4.57 -9.30 -8.67
C TYR A 38 -4.72 -7.87 -9.21
N VAL A 39 -5.88 -7.27 -8.93
CA VAL A 39 -6.15 -5.86 -9.16
C VAL A 39 -6.20 -5.15 -7.80
N TRP A 40 -5.50 -4.02 -7.69
CA TRP A 40 -5.53 -3.19 -6.49
C TRP A 40 -6.68 -2.20 -6.54
N THR A 41 -7.57 -2.23 -5.54
CA THR A 41 -8.65 -1.26 -5.38
C THR A 41 -8.40 -0.41 -4.14
N GLN A 42 -8.63 0.90 -4.27
CA GLN A 42 -8.42 1.90 -3.23
C GLN A 42 -9.38 3.08 -3.44
N ASP A 43 -9.57 3.90 -2.41
CA ASP A 43 -10.35 5.13 -2.52
C ASP A 43 -9.55 6.28 -3.19
N GLY A 44 -10.19 7.42 -3.34
CA GLY A 44 -9.63 8.61 -3.99
C GLY A 44 -8.75 9.49 -3.11
N ALA A 45 -8.18 8.99 -2.00
CA ALA A 45 -7.34 9.81 -1.13
C ALA A 45 -6.15 10.42 -1.92
N SER A 46 -5.73 11.63 -1.53
CA SER A 46 -4.69 12.37 -2.27
C SER A 46 -3.35 11.61 -2.34
N SER A 47 -2.97 10.94 -1.25
CA SER A 47 -1.78 10.09 -1.19
C SER A 47 -1.87 8.86 -2.10
N HIS A 48 -3.08 8.39 -2.43
CA HIS A 48 -3.35 7.21 -3.26
C HIS A 48 -3.33 7.51 -4.76
N THR A 49 -3.63 8.76 -5.14
CA THR A 49 -3.82 9.18 -6.54
C THR A 49 -2.70 10.08 -7.08
N SER A 50 -1.82 10.56 -6.21
CA SER A 50 -0.69 11.41 -6.58
C SER A 50 0.33 10.70 -7.50
N LYS A 51 0.83 11.42 -8.53
CA LYS A 51 1.86 10.91 -9.46
C LYS A 51 3.20 10.72 -8.75
N LEU A 52 3.97 9.70 -9.12
CA LEU A 52 5.41 9.66 -8.85
C LEU A 52 6.09 10.68 -9.79
N ALA A 53 6.97 11.52 -9.25
CA ALA A 53 7.70 12.50 -10.04
C ALA A 53 8.75 11.81 -10.92
#